data_AF-A0A381ZLX9-F1
#
_entry.id   AF-A0A381ZLX9-F1
#
_cell.length_a   1.000
_cell.length_b   1.000
_cell.length_c   1.000
_cell.angle_alpha   90.00
_cell.angle_beta   90.00
_cell.angle_gamma   90.00
#
_symmetry.space_group_name_H-M   'P 1'
#
loop_
_entity.id
_entity.type
_entity.pdbx_description
1 polymer ?
#
loop_
_entity_poly.entity_id
_entity_poly.type
_entity_poly.pdbx_seq_one_letter_code
_entity_poly.pdbx_strand_id
1 'polypeptide(L)'
;MVNAAVWEIGYLISAALFIFGIKQLSSPRTAPRGNRLGAMGMFLAVLVTLARMYTEEVIGWELIVGGLAIGILIGSLMATKVEMTGMPELVALFNGFGGGASALVGMSEAFSRIST
;
A
#
# COMPACT_ATOMS: atom_id res chain seq x y z
N MET A 1 10.38 1.45 -24.93
CA MET A 1 9.65 2.39 -24.04
C MET A 1 8.28 1.79 -23.75
N VAL A 2 7.94 1.57 -22.48
CA VAL A 2 6.59 1.09 -22.10
C VAL A 2 5.62 2.27 -22.20
N ASN A 3 4.45 2.07 -22.79
CA ASN A 3 3.44 3.13 -22.91
C ASN A 3 2.87 3.48 -21.52
N ALA A 4 2.76 4.76 -21.19
CA ALA A 4 2.22 5.25 -19.91
C ALA A 4 0.83 4.66 -19.58
N ALA A 5 0.02 4.41 -20.61
CA ALA A 5 -1.30 3.79 -20.48
C ALA A 5 -1.24 2.42 -19.79
N VAL A 6 -0.14 1.67 -19.91
CA VAL A 6 0.02 0.36 -19.24
C VAL A 6 0.01 0.52 -17.73
N TRP A 7 0.71 1.53 -17.20
CA TRP A 7 0.75 1.81 -15.77
C TRP A 7 -0.61 2.31 -15.26
N GLU A 8 -1.24 3.21 -16.01
CA GLU A 8 -2.57 3.76 -15.69
C GLU A 8 -3.64 2.66 -15.64
N ILE A 9 -3.63 1.73 -16.59
CA ILE A 9 -4.54 0.57 -16.59
C ILE A 9 -4.29 -0.30 -15.35
N GLY A 10 -3.03 -0.53 -14.98
CA GLY A 10 -2.69 -1.26 -13.76
C GLY A 10 -3.24 -0.61 -12.49
N TYR A 11 -3.10 0.71 -12.37
CA TYR A 11 -3.68 1.47 -11.25
C TYR A 11 -5.21 1.50 -11.29
N LEU A 12 -5.82 1.60 -12.46
CA LEU A 12 -7.27 1.55 -12.63
C LEU A 12 -7.85 0.20 -12.18
N ILE A 13 -7.23 -0.90 -12.57
CA ILE A 13 -7.62 -2.25 -12.13
C ILE A 13 -7.47 -2.37 -10.61
N SER A 14 -6.36 -1.87 -10.05
CA SER A 14 -6.14 -1.88 -8.60
C SER A 14 -7.22 -1.08 -7.85
N ALA A 15 -7.56 0.11 -8.34
CA ALA A 15 -8.63 0.95 -7.80
C ALA A 15 -10.00 0.25 -7.88
N ALA A 16 -10.30 -0.40 -9.01
CA ALA A 16 -11.54 -1.17 -9.16
C ALA A 16 -11.62 -2.32 -8.13
N LEU A 17 -10.53 -3.06 -7.91
CA LEU A 17 -10.46 -4.11 -6.88
C LEU A 17 -10.73 -3.56 -5.48
N PHE A 18 -10.17 -2.40 -5.12
CA PHE A 18 -10.47 -1.74 -3.85
C PHE A 18 -11.94 -1.35 -3.72
N ILE A 19 -12.53 -0.75 -4.76
CA ILE A 19 -13.94 -0.34 -4.77
C ILE A 19 -14.85 -1.57 -4.54
N PHE A 20 -14.64 -2.65 -5.29
CA PHE A 20 -15.41 -3.89 -5.11
C PHE A 20 -15.12 -4.59 -3.77
N GLY A 21 -13.89 -4.46 -3.25
CA GLY A 21 -13.50 -4.94 -1.94
C GLY A 21 -14.29 -4.26 -0.83
N ILE A 22 -14.23 -2.93 -0.77
CA ILE A 22 -14.95 -2.11 0.23
C ILE A 22 -16.46 -2.35 0.14
N LYS A 23 -17.02 -2.38 -1.08
CA LYS A 23 -18.46 -2.66 -1.27
C LYS A 23 -18.88 -4.00 -0.65
N GLN A 24 -18.03 -5.02 -0.72
CA GLN A 24 -18.32 -6.35 -0.16
C GLN A 24 -18.06 -6.45 1.35
N LEU A 25 -17.26 -5.55 1.93
CA LEU A 25 -17.09 -5.48 3.37
C LEU A 25 -18.35 -5.01 4.10
N SER A 26 -19.28 -4.33 3.39
CA SER A 26 -20.56 -3.86 3.95
C SER A 26 -21.58 -4.96 4.29
N SER A 27 -21.32 -6.23 3.96
CA SER A 27 -22.18 -7.35 4.34
C SER A 27 -21.37 -8.50 4.96
N PRO A 28 -21.79 -9.06 6.11
CA PRO A 28 -21.08 -10.17 6.76
C PRO A 28 -20.86 -11.38 5.84
N ARG A 29 -21.83 -11.67 4.96
CA ARG A 29 -21.76 -12.81 4.04
C ARG A 29 -20.65 -12.65 3.00
N THR A 30 -20.37 -11.42 2.55
CA THR A 30 -19.37 -11.13 1.52
C THR A 30 -18.04 -10.61 2.08
N ALA A 31 -17.98 -10.28 3.38
CA ALA A 31 -16.81 -9.66 4.01
C ALA A 31 -15.48 -10.42 3.79
N PRO A 32 -15.40 -11.77 3.89
CA PRO A 32 -14.15 -12.48 3.61
C PRO A 32 -13.68 -12.38 2.15
N ARG A 33 -14.62 -12.22 1.21
CA ARG A 33 -14.30 -11.98 -0.20
C ARG A 33 -13.90 -10.53 -0.44
N GLY A 34 -14.58 -9.58 0.22
CA GLY A 34 -14.23 -8.17 0.19
C GLY A 34 -12.80 -7.91 0.65
N ASN A 35 -12.39 -8.52 1.77
CA ASN A 35 -11.03 -8.39 2.30
C ASN A 35 -9.98 -8.93 1.32
N ARG A 36 -10.22 -10.09 0.69
CA ARG A 36 -9.32 -10.66 -0.33
C ARG A 36 -9.17 -9.77 -1.56
N LEU A 37 -10.25 -9.17 -2.04
CA LEU A 37 -10.17 -8.21 -3.16
C LEU A 37 -9.36 -6.98 -2.80
N GLY A 38 -9.54 -6.44 -1.59
CA GLY A 38 -8.72 -5.34 -1.08
C GLY A 38 -7.23 -5.71 -1.04
N ALA A 39 -6.90 -6.89 -0.52
CA ALA A 39 -5.52 -7.38 -0.50
C ALA A 39 -4.93 -7.55 -1.91
N MET A 40 -5.71 -8.09 -2.86
CA MET A 40 -5.29 -8.20 -4.27
C MET A 40 -5.09 -6.83 -4.92
N GLY A 41 -5.96 -5.86 -4.64
CA GLY A 41 -5.84 -4.49 -5.12
C GLY A 41 -4.56 -3.82 -4.63
N MET A 42 -4.24 -3.93 -3.34
CA MET A 42 -2.99 -3.42 -2.77
C MET A 42 -1.77 -4.12 -3.38
N PHE A 43 -1.80 -5.44 -3.48
CA PHE A 43 -0.70 -6.21 -4.05
C PHE A 43 -0.41 -5.81 -5.51
N LEU A 44 -1.45 -5.69 -6.33
CA LEU A 44 -1.31 -5.24 -7.72
C LEU A 44 -0.74 -3.82 -7.80
N ALA A 45 -1.24 -2.89 -6.97
CA ALA A 45 -0.75 -1.51 -6.96
C ALA A 45 0.76 -1.45 -6.64
N VAL A 46 1.23 -2.22 -5.65
CA VAL A 46 2.67 -2.31 -5.34
C VAL A 46 3.46 -2.85 -6.53
N LEU A 47 3.00 -3.94 -7.16
CA LEU A 47 3.70 -4.53 -8.31
C LEU A 47 3.79 -3.57 -9.50
N VAL A 48 2.71 -2.85 -9.81
CA VAL A 48 2.68 -1.86 -10.90
C VAL A 48 3.68 -0.74 -10.61
N THR A 49 3.70 -0.21 -9.38
CA THR A 49 4.65 0.84 -8.97
C THR A 49 6.10 0.36 -9.05
N LEU A 50 6.40 -0.85 -8.57
CA LEU A 50 7.75 -1.41 -8.64
C LEU A 50 8.20 -1.65 -10.09
N ALA A 51 7.33 -2.20 -10.93
CA ALA A 51 7.64 -2.42 -12.35
C ALA A 51 7.88 -1.10 -13.09
N ARG A 52 7.10 -0.05 -12.77
CA ARG A 52 7.30 1.29 -13.29
C ARG A 52 8.64 1.87 -12.86
N MET A 53 8.96 1.83 -11.56
CA MET A 53 10.24 2.31 -11.02
C MET A 53 11.44 1.60 -11.64
N TYR A 54 11.32 0.29 -11.91
CA TYR A 54 12.36 -0.48 -12.59
C TYR A 54 12.58 -0.01 -14.03
N THR A 55 11.50 0.29 -14.75
CA THR A 55 11.56 0.80 -16.13
C THR A 55 12.11 2.24 -16.19
N GLU A 56 11.85 3.04 -15.16
CA GLU A 56 12.34 4.42 -15.04
C GLU A 56 13.78 4.50 -14.46
N GLU A 57 14.45 3.36 -14.26
CA GLU A 57 15.83 3.26 -13.74
C GLU A 57 16.04 4.00 -12.40
N VAL A 58 15.02 3.95 -11.52
CA VAL A 58 15.08 4.55 -10.19
C VAL A 58 16.19 3.90 -9.36
N ILE A 59 16.98 4.73 -8.68
CA ILE A 59 18.06 4.30 -7.78
C ILE A 59 17.54 4.03 -6.35
N GLY A 60 18.29 3.25 -5.56
CA GLY A 60 17.97 2.99 -4.15
C GLY A 60 17.07 1.78 -3.92
N TRP A 61 17.19 0.75 -4.75
CA TRP A 61 16.45 -0.52 -4.62
C TRP A 61 16.66 -1.18 -3.26
N GLU A 62 17.83 -1.02 -2.66
CA GLU A 62 18.17 -1.53 -1.33
C GLU A 62 17.25 -0.93 -0.26
N LEU A 63 16.96 0.37 -0.36
CA LEU A 63 16.07 1.08 0.56
C LEU A 63 14.60 0.70 0.33
N ILE A 64 14.18 0.57 -0.93
CA ILE A 64 12.81 0.17 -1.28
C ILE A 64 12.54 -1.26 -0.79
N VAL A 65 13.39 -2.21 -1.16
CA VAL A 65 13.23 -3.62 -0.81
C VAL A 65 13.44 -3.82 0.69
N GLY A 66 14.45 -3.17 1.29
CA GLY A 66 14.71 -3.23 2.72
C GLY A 66 13.55 -2.67 3.54
N GLY A 67 13.04 -1.49 3.17
CA GLY A 67 11.88 -0.88 3.82
C GLY A 67 10.61 -1.72 3.70
N LEU A 68 10.35 -2.27 2.50
CA LEU A 68 9.21 -3.16 2.28
C LEU A 68 9.33 -4.44 3.12
N ALA A 69 10.50 -5.08 3.15
CA ALA A 69 10.75 -6.30 3.91
C ALA A 69 10.58 -6.07 5.43
N ILE A 70 11.16 -4.98 5.95
CA ILE A 70 11.05 -4.62 7.38
C ILE A 70 9.59 -4.31 7.72
N GLY A 71 8.89 -3.53 6.89
CA GLY A 71 7.49 -3.16 7.09
C GLY A 71 6.56 -4.37 7.08
N ILE A 72 6.73 -5.29 6.12
CA ILE A 72 5.97 -6.55 6.04
C ILE A 72 6.24 -7.41 7.28
N LEU A 73 7.51 -7.55 7.68
CA LEU A 73 7.90 -8.36 8.83
C LEU A 73 7.26 -7.83 10.12
N ILE A 74 7.47 -6.56 10.43
CA ILE A 74 6.93 -5.94 11.65
C ILE A 74 5.39 -5.95 11.60
N GLY A 75 4.79 -5.52 10.49
CA GLY A 75 3.34 -5.47 10.33
C GLY A 75 2.68 -6.84 10.47
N SER A 76 3.25 -7.88 9.88
CA SER A 76 2.74 -9.25 9.98
C SER A 76 2.86 -9.82 11.40
N LEU A 77 3.99 -9.60 12.06
CA LEU A 77 4.19 -10.01 13.45
C LEU A 77 3.20 -9.33 14.39
N MET A 78 2.99 -8.03 14.24
CA MET A 78 2.01 -7.30 15.05
C MET A 78 0.58 -7.75 14.76
N ALA A 79 0.20 -7.92 13.50
CA ALA A 79 -1.15 -8.33 13.10
C ALA A 79 -1.53 -9.74 13.55
N THR A 80 -0.56 -10.64 13.75
CA THR A 80 -0.81 -12.04 14.12
C THR A 80 -0.68 -12.33 15.61
N LYS A 81 0.02 -11.48 16.38
CA LYS A 81 0.31 -11.72 17.80
C LYS A 81 -0.56 -10.91 18.76
N VAL A 82 -1.30 -9.90 18.29
CA VAL A 82 -2.17 -9.08 19.13
C VAL A 82 -3.47 -9.81 19.45
N GLU A 83 -3.91 -9.70 20.70
CA GLU A 83 -5.20 -10.24 21.17
C GLU A 83 -6.39 -9.52 20.52
N MET A 84 -7.50 -10.23 20.32
CA MET A 84 -8.71 -9.64 19.71
C MET A 84 -9.29 -8.45 20.49
N THR A 85 -8.99 -8.36 21.79
CA THR A 85 -9.32 -7.25 22.69
C THR A 85 -8.54 -5.97 22.35
N GLY A 86 -7.28 -6.11 21.91
CA GLY A 86 -6.39 -5.01 21.54
C GLY A 86 -6.44 -4.61 20.06
N MET A 87 -7.43 -5.12 19.32
CA MET A 87 -7.61 -4.80 17.90
C MET A 87 -7.85 -3.30 17.63
N PRO A 88 -8.64 -2.55 18.43
CA PRO A 88 -8.81 -1.11 18.23
C PRO A 88 -7.48 -0.34 18.28
N GLU A 89 -6.60 -0.66 19.23
CA GLU A 89 -5.30 -0.01 19.40
C GLU A 89 -4.34 -0.34 18.25
N LEU A 90 -4.32 -1.60 17.81
CA LEU A 90 -3.52 -2.01 16.65
C LEU A 90 -3.96 -1.28 15.37
N VAL A 91 -5.27 -1.12 15.15
CA VAL A 91 -5.80 -0.37 14.01
C VAL A 91 -5.40 1.11 14.08
N ALA A 92 -5.48 1.73 15.27
CA ALA A 92 -5.04 3.10 15.47
C ALA A 92 -3.55 3.28 15.16
N LEU A 93 -2.71 2.33 15.59
CA LEU A 93 -1.28 2.36 15.31
C LEU A 93 -0.97 2.21 13.81
N PHE A 94 -1.61 1.27 13.11
CA PHE A 94 -1.45 1.10 11.67
C PHE A 94 -1.93 2.33 10.88
N ASN A 95 -3.02 2.97 11.31
CA ASN A 95 -3.45 4.25 10.73
C ASN A 95 -2.41 5.36 10.99
N GLY A 96 -1.83 5.39 12.19
CA GLY A 96 -0.73 6.28 12.55
C GLY A 96 0.50 6.11 11.64
N PHE A 97 0.93 4.88 11.37
CA PHE A 97 2.02 4.62 10.41
C PHE A 97 1.67 5.08 8.99
N GLY A 98 0.44 4.88 8.54
CA GLY A 98 -0.02 5.37 7.23
C GLY A 98 -0.03 6.90 7.12
N GLY A 99 -0.47 7.58 8.19
CA GLY A 99 -0.41 9.03 8.29
C GLY A 99 1.02 9.56 8.31
N GLY A 100 1.89 8.94 9.10
CA GLY A 100 3.32 9.27 9.15
C GLY A 100 4.02 9.08 7.80
N ALA A 101 3.75 7.98 7.10
CA ALA A 101 4.27 7.76 5.74
C ALA A 101 3.84 8.86 4.77
N SER A 102 2.56 9.25 4.80
CA SER A 102 2.02 10.33 3.96
C SER A 102 2.67 11.68 4.29
N ALA A 103 2.89 11.97 5.57
CA ALA A 103 3.56 13.19 6.01
C ALA A 103 5.03 13.25 5.54
N LEU A 104 5.76 12.13 5.61
CA LEU A 104 7.14 12.03 5.12
C LEU A 104 7.23 12.23 3.60
N VAL A 105 6.32 11.61 2.83
CA VAL A 105 6.25 11.81 1.38
C VAL A 105 5.94 13.28 1.04
N GLY A 106 4.96 13.88 1.71
CA GLY A 106 4.62 15.29 1.52
C GLY A 106 5.78 16.24 1.88
N MET A 107 6.51 15.96 2.97
CA MET A 107 7.69 16.71 3.37
C MET A 107 8.82 16.59 2.34
N SER A 108 9.08 15.37 1.84
CA SER A 108 10.08 15.12 0.80
C SER A 108 9.78 15.91 -0.47
N GLU A 109 8.53 15.90 -0.93
CA GLU A 109 8.10 16.66 -2.11
C GLU A 109 8.21 18.17 -1.88
N ALA A 110 7.81 18.66 -0.70
CA ALA A 110 7.93 20.08 -0.36
C ALA A 110 9.39 20.56 -0.36
N PHE A 111 10.31 19.81 0.24
CA PHE A 111 11.74 20.16 0.22
C PHE A 111 12.31 20.13 -1.19
N SER A 112 11.98 19.11 -1.99
CA SER A 112 12.43 19.03 -3.39
C SER A 112 12.01 20.26 -4.21
N ARG A 113 10.82 20.81 -3.95
CA ARG A 113 10.32 22.01 -4.65
C ARG A 113 10.94 23.32 -4.18
N ILE A 114 11.40 23.39 -2.93
CA ILE A 114 12.04 24.58 -2.37
C ILE A 114 13.53 24.63 -2.72
N SER A 115 14.18 23.48 -2.87
CA SER A 115 15.60 23.37 -3.21
C SER A 115 15.90 23.47 -4.72
N THR A 116 14.88 23.55 -5.57
CA THR A 116 14.98 23.72 -7.03
C THR A 116 14.63 25.15 -7.40
#